data_AF-A0A7S2T528-F1
#
_entry.id   AF-A0A7S2T528-F1
#
_cell.length_a   1.000
_cell.length_b   1.000
_cell.length_c   1.000
_cell.angle_alpha   90.00
_cell.angle_beta   90.00
_cell.angle_gamma   90.00
#
_symmetry.space_group_name_H-M   'P 1'
#
loop_
_entity.id
_entity.type
_entity.pdbx_description
1 polymer ?
#
loop_
_entity_poly.entity_id
_entity_poly.type
_entity_poly.pdbx_seq_one_letter_code
_entity_poly.pdbx_strand_id
1 'polypeptide(L)'
;EDEGDVEDGGEGAEGFRKKLPLYLQEKAMKHKFTQVWLSFLRLNLPAHILKRSLTMLPEEIIPLMTTPILLSDILTNAVDQKGLVGILALHGLFILVVEHGLEYPNFYRKLYNMLTISTFLTKYRAKFYRLVDTFLSTPLIPAYVVAAFIKRFARLAIQAPPHGALLAMTFVFNLVRRHPSCVILLEGKDASDPHPDPYDAAEQDPAKACALESSLWELETLKSHYHHEVQRFVLVFKRDFTKRNKFTEIDIEKFVARSYDETFSRENTKRLKLCGVRLPGKEGQKLF
;
A
#
# COMPACT_ATOMS: atom_id res chain seq x y z
N GLU A 1 68.77 6.44 -56.20
CA GLU A 1 67.61 7.31 -56.06
C GLU A 1 66.42 6.35 -55.95
N ASP A 2 66.24 5.76 -54.76
CA ASP A 2 65.41 6.28 -53.65
C ASP A 2 63.93 5.98 -53.91
N GLU A 3 63.05 5.57 -53.01
CA GLU A 3 63.03 5.33 -51.55
C GLU A 3 61.60 4.76 -51.24
N GLY A 4 61.43 4.07 -50.10
CA GLY A 4 60.15 3.97 -49.35
C GLY A 4 59.21 2.80 -49.70
N ASP A 5 59.17 1.73 -48.92
CA ASP A 5 58.42 1.55 -47.63
C ASP A 5 56.96 1.12 -47.83
N VAL A 6 56.63 -0.11 -47.38
CA VAL A 6 55.85 -0.42 -46.16
C VAL A 6 55.42 -1.89 -46.24
N GLU A 7 56.11 -2.72 -45.46
CA GLU A 7 55.56 -3.96 -44.91
C GLU A 7 54.49 -3.59 -43.86
N ASP A 8 53.25 -4.08 -44.00
CA ASP A 8 52.49 -4.52 -42.83
C ASP A 8 51.39 -5.49 -43.24
N GLY A 9 51.39 -6.65 -42.58
CA GLY A 9 50.45 -7.75 -42.83
C GLY A 9 50.67 -8.87 -41.83
N GLY A 10 50.93 -8.49 -40.57
CA GLY A 10 51.19 -9.39 -39.47
C GLY A 10 50.10 -10.45 -39.27
N GLU A 11 50.58 -11.69 -39.28
CA GLU A 11 49.89 -12.89 -38.84
C GLU A 11 49.41 -12.78 -37.38
N GLY A 12 48.27 -13.42 -37.09
CA GLY A 12 48.01 -14.02 -35.77
C GLY A 12 47.73 -13.09 -34.59
N ALA A 13 46.49 -12.61 -34.46
CA ALA A 13 45.95 -12.07 -33.20
C ALA A 13 44.79 -12.92 -32.63
N GLU A 14 44.93 -14.25 -32.65
CA GLU A 14 44.18 -15.14 -31.74
C GLU A 14 44.99 -15.32 -30.44
N GLY A 15 44.93 -14.32 -29.55
CA GLY A 15 45.74 -14.32 -28.32
C GLY A 15 45.07 -13.60 -27.16
N PHE A 16 44.43 -14.38 -26.27
CA PHE A 16 44.15 -14.03 -24.87
C PHE A 16 43.51 -12.66 -24.59
N ARG A 17 42.18 -12.54 -24.79
CA ARG A 17 41.39 -11.75 -23.83
C ARG A 17 41.48 -12.44 -22.47
N LYS A 18 42.50 -12.11 -21.66
CA LYS A 18 42.59 -12.55 -20.26
C LYS A 18 41.27 -12.19 -19.59
N LYS A 19 40.40 -13.20 -19.37
CA LYS A 19 39.16 -13.00 -18.62
C LYS A 19 39.58 -12.35 -17.30
N LEU A 20 39.02 -11.18 -16.99
CA LEU A 20 39.32 -10.51 -15.73
C LEU A 20 39.12 -11.52 -14.59
N PRO A 21 39.92 -11.45 -13.51
CA PRO A 21 39.78 -12.33 -12.36
C PRO A 21 38.33 -12.38 -11.86
N LEU A 22 37.90 -13.51 -11.30
CA LEU A 22 36.49 -13.76 -10.95
C LEU A 22 35.89 -12.71 -9.99
N TYR A 23 36.73 -12.03 -9.20
CA TYR A 23 36.36 -10.97 -8.26
C TYR A 23 36.20 -9.58 -8.91
N LEU A 24 36.64 -9.41 -10.17
CA LEU A 24 36.47 -8.19 -10.96
C LEU A 24 35.28 -8.31 -11.95
N GLN A 25 34.72 -9.52 -12.10
CA GLN A 25 33.56 -9.74 -12.97
C GLN A 25 32.26 -9.47 -12.21
N GLU A 26 31.54 -8.42 -12.59
CA GLU A 26 30.28 -8.01 -11.95
C GLU A 26 29.23 -9.15 -11.95
N LYS A 27 29.09 -9.87 -13.07
CA LYS A 27 28.15 -11.01 -13.17
C LYS A 27 28.51 -12.16 -12.21
N ALA A 28 29.81 -12.47 -12.06
CA ALA A 28 30.25 -13.53 -11.16
C ALA A 28 30.06 -13.14 -9.68
N MET A 29 30.29 -11.85 -9.36
CA MET A 29 30.03 -11.30 -8.03
C MET A 29 28.54 -11.33 -7.68
N LYS A 30 27.66 -10.86 -8.58
CA LYS A 30 26.20 -10.91 -8.38
C LYS A 30 25.69 -12.35 -8.25
N HIS A 31 26.26 -13.30 -8.97
CA HIS A 31 25.92 -14.71 -8.84
C HIS A 31 26.29 -15.28 -7.47
N LYS A 32 27.53 -15.05 -7.00
CA LYS A 32 27.96 -15.44 -5.65
C LYS A 32 27.14 -14.75 -4.56
N PHE A 33 26.84 -13.47 -4.72
CA PHE A 33 25.96 -12.71 -3.83
C PHE A 33 24.58 -13.36 -3.70
N THR A 34 23.98 -13.72 -4.84
CA THR A 34 22.68 -14.41 -4.87
C THR A 34 22.75 -15.75 -4.13
N GLN A 35 23.80 -16.55 -4.36
CA GLN A 35 23.97 -17.84 -3.67
C GLN A 35 24.14 -17.68 -2.15
N VAL A 36 24.90 -16.68 -1.70
CA VAL A 36 25.10 -16.39 -0.27
C VAL A 36 23.78 -16.01 0.39
N TRP A 37 23.01 -15.10 -0.22
CA TRP A 37 21.72 -14.67 0.32
C TRP A 37 20.68 -15.79 0.34
N LEU A 38 20.62 -16.62 -0.70
CA LEU A 38 19.74 -17.80 -0.71
C LEU A 38 20.13 -18.78 0.39
N SER A 39 21.43 -19.03 0.57
CA SER A 39 21.92 -19.93 1.63
C SER A 39 21.63 -19.36 3.02
N PHE A 40 21.79 -18.04 3.20
CA PHE A 40 21.51 -17.34 4.44
C PHE A 40 20.02 -17.36 4.80
N LEU A 41 19.14 -17.05 3.85
CA LEU A 41 17.69 -17.01 4.08
C LEU A 41 17.05 -18.39 4.23
N ARG A 42 17.73 -19.47 3.81
CA ARG A 42 17.33 -20.86 4.07
C ARG A 42 17.59 -21.30 5.52
N LEU A 43 18.43 -20.59 6.26
CA LEU A 43 18.68 -20.92 7.67
C LEU A 43 17.48 -20.56 8.54
N ASN A 44 17.31 -21.25 9.67
CA ASN A 44 16.33 -20.88 10.70
C ASN A 44 16.77 -19.59 11.40
N LEU A 45 16.42 -18.45 10.80
CA LEU A 45 16.80 -17.14 11.29
C LEU A 45 15.91 -16.71 12.48
N PRO A 46 16.50 -16.13 13.55
CA PRO A 46 15.73 -15.45 14.58
C PRO A 46 14.84 -14.35 13.99
N ALA A 47 13.65 -14.15 14.58
CA ALA A 47 12.64 -13.23 14.07
C ALA A 47 13.13 -11.79 13.85
N HIS A 48 14.08 -11.31 14.65
CA HIS A 48 14.64 -9.96 14.49
C HIS A 48 15.52 -9.84 13.23
N ILE A 49 16.30 -10.88 12.91
CA ILE A 49 17.15 -10.92 11.71
C ILE A 49 16.28 -11.01 10.46
N LEU A 50 15.28 -11.89 10.49
CA LEU A 50 14.33 -12.04 9.38
C LEU A 50 13.59 -10.72 9.07
N LYS A 51 13.12 -10.00 10.09
CA LYS A 51 12.47 -8.69 9.89
C LYS A 51 13.43 -7.67 9.26
N ARG A 52 14.68 -7.66 9.72
CA ARG A 52 15.70 -6.74 9.22
C ARG A 52 16.07 -7.07 7.77
N SER A 53 16.28 -8.34 7.44
CA SER A 53 16.55 -8.77 6.07
C SER A 53 15.39 -8.44 5.14
N LEU A 54 14.14 -8.76 5.52
CA LEU A 54 12.95 -8.44 4.72
C LEU A 54 12.75 -6.92 4.53
N THR A 55 13.23 -6.09 5.44
CA THR A 55 13.15 -4.63 5.28
C THR A 55 14.15 -4.12 4.23
N MET A 56 15.36 -4.68 4.18
CA MET A 56 16.39 -4.30 3.19
C MET A 56 16.18 -4.98 1.84
N LEU A 57 15.46 -6.10 1.81
CA LEU A 57 15.36 -6.97 0.65
C LEU A 57 14.88 -6.27 -0.63
N PRO A 58 13.80 -5.46 -0.59
CA PRO A 58 13.28 -4.80 -1.78
C PRO A 58 14.23 -3.73 -2.36
N GLU A 59 14.84 -2.92 -1.49
CA GLU A 59 15.61 -1.72 -1.89
C GLU A 59 17.08 -2.03 -2.18
N GLU A 60 17.70 -2.94 -1.42
CA GLU A 60 19.16 -3.19 -1.49
C GLU A 60 19.50 -4.55 -2.10
N ILE A 61 18.69 -5.58 -1.86
CA ILE A 61 19.08 -6.96 -2.16
C ILE A 61 18.59 -7.40 -3.55
N ILE A 62 17.31 -7.20 -3.87
CA ILE A 62 16.72 -7.63 -5.15
C ILE A 62 17.49 -7.03 -6.36
N PRO A 63 17.83 -5.72 -6.40
CA PRO A 63 18.53 -5.13 -7.55
C PRO A 63 19.93 -5.71 -7.80
N LEU A 64 20.56 -6.27 -6.77
CA LEU A 64 21.91 -6.84 -6.85
C LEU A 64 21.90 -8.33 -7.23
N MET A 65 20.73 -8.98 -7.25
CA MET A 65 20.62 -10.41 -7.57
C MET A 65 20.58 -10.67 -9.07
N THR A 66 21.18 -11.78 -9.51
CA THR A 66 21.07 -12.25 -10.90
C THR A 66 19.73 -12.91 -11.19
N THR A 67 19.17 -13.62 -10.20
CA THR A 67 17.94 -14.44 -10.35
C THR A 67 17.05 -14.28 -9.11
N PRO A 68 16.38 -13.13 -8.96
CA PRO A 68 15.60 -12.80 -7.76
C PRO A 68 14.32 -13.65 -7.61
N ILE A 69 13.83 -14.28 -8.68
CA ILE A 69 12.69 -15.22 -8.66
C ILE A 69 12.89 -16.37 -7.68
N LEU A 70 14.14 -16.76 -7.40
CA LEU A 70 14.46 -17.82 -6.42
C LEU A 70 14.06 -17.47 -4.98
N LEU A 71 13.81 -16.19 -4.67
CA LEU A 71 13.29 -15.75 -3.38
C LEU A 71 11.78 -15.97 -3.22
N SER A 72 11.07 -16.36 -4.29
CA SER A 72 9.61 -16.51 -4.28
C SER A 72 9.13 -17.40 -3.14
N ASP A 73 9.63 -18.62 -3.02
CA ASP A 73 9.22 -19.59 -1.98
C ASP A 73 9.45 -19.04 -0.55
N ILE A 74 10.58 -18.37 -0.32
CA ILE A 74 10.88 -17.76 0.99
C ILE A 74 9.90 -16.61 1.29
N LEU A 75 9.63 -15.76 0.29
CA LEU A 75 8.72 -14.63 0.44
C LEU A 75 7.27 -15.07 0.58
N THR A 76 6.83 -16.13 -0.12
CA THR A 76 5.48 -16.69 0.04
C THR A 76 5.29 -17.27 1.43
N ASN A 77 6.27 -18.04 1.93
CA ASN A 77 6.25 -18.55 3.30
C ASN A 77 6.23 -17.42 4.35
N ALA A 78 7.00 -16.34 4.13
CA ALA A 78 7.02 -15.17 5.01
C ALA A 78 5.69 -14.38 4.97
N VAL A 79 5.05 -14.27 3.80
CA VAL A 79 3.73 -13.69 3.60
C VAL A 79 2.65 -14.50 4.33
N ASP A 80 2.82 -15.82 4.43
CA ASP A 80 1.89 -16.72 5.10
C ASP A 80 1.91 -16.64 6.63
N GLN A 81 3.03 -16.24 7.23
CA GLN A 81 3.17 -16.09 8.69
C GLN A 81 2.29 -14.97 9.30
N LYS A 82 1.59 -14.16 8.49
CA LYS A 82 0.72 -13.02 8.89
C LYS A 82 1.44 -11.99 9.78
N GLY A 83 0.80 -10.83 10.00
CA GLY A 83 1.36 -9.75 10.82
C GLY A 83 2.52 -8.99 10.17
N LEU A 84 3.45 -8.49 10.98
CA LEU A 84 4.51 -7.59 10.50
C LEU A 84 5.46 -8.24 9.48
N VAL A 85 5.78 -9.52 9.67
CA VAL A 85 6.67 -10.26 8.74
C VAL A 85 6.02 -10.35 7.37
N GLY A 86 4.73 -10.68 7.30
CA GLY A 86 3.99 -10.73 6.04
C GLY A 86 3.89 -9.38 5.35
N ILE A 87 3.68 -8.30 6.10
CA ILE A 87 3.65 -6.93 5.55
C ILE A 87 4.99 -6.55 4.91
N LEU A 88 6.12 -6.89 5.54
CA LEU A 88 7.45 -6.61 5.01
C LEU A 88 7.74 -7.48 3.77
N ALA A 89 7.42 -8.77 3.84
CA ALA A 89 7.62 -9.69 2.73
C ALA A 89 6.77 -9.35 1.49
N LEU A 90 5.59 -8.76 1.68
CA LEU A 90 4.71 -8.34 0.60
C LEU A 90 5.37 -7.33 -0.34
N HIS A 91 6.23 -6.44 0.17
CA HIS A 91 6.97 -5.50 -0.67
C HIS A 91 8.01 -6.22 -1.55
N GLY A 92 8.72 -7.21 -1.00
CA GLY A 92 9.63 -8.02 -1.81
C GLY A 92 8.88 -8.83 -2.88
N LEU A 93 7.74 -9.40 -2.52
CA LEU A 93 6.89 -10.16 -3.45
C LEU A 93 6.35 -9.27 -4.58
N PHE A 94 6.00 -8.02 -4.28
CA PHE A 94 5.56 -7.04 -5.28
C PHE A 94 6.57 -6.87 -6.42
N ILE A 95 7.82 -6.62 -6.06
CA ILE A 95 8.89 -6.40 -7.03
C ILE A 95 9.07 -7.65 -7.90
N LEU A 96 8.96 -8.85 -7.31
CA LEU A 96 9.00 -10.10 -8.08
C LEU A 96 7.83 -10.24 -9.05
N VAL A 97 6.61 -9.84 -8.65
CA VAL A 97 5.42 -9.91 -9.51
C VAL A 97 5.52 -8.91 -10.67
N VAL A 98 5.91 -7.66 -10.39
CA VAL A 98 5.92 -6.58 -11.39
C VAL A 98 7.15 -6.62 -12.29
N GLU A 99 8.35 -6.76 -11.71
CA GLU A 99 9.61 -6.63 -12.47
C GLU A 99 10.12 -7.96 -12.99
N HIS A 100 9.79 -9.06 -12.31
CA HIS A 100 10.30 -10.40 -12.64
C HIS A 100 9.23 -11.38 -13.12
N GLY A 101 7.99 -10.92 -13.33
CA GLY A 101 6.91 -11.70 -13.93
C GLY A 101 6.44 -12.89 -13.08
N LEU A 102 6.62 -12.84 -11.75
CA LEU A 102 6.15 -13.90 -10.87
C LEU A 102 4.62 -13.92 -10.83
N GLU A 103 4.00 -15.04 -11.24
CA GLU A 103 2.57 -15.25 -11.05
C GLU A 103 2.29 -15.71 -9.62
N TYR A 104 1.68 -14.82 -8.81
CA TYR A 104 1.24 -15.17 -7.47
C TYR A 104 -0.30 -15.36 -7.44
N PRO A 105 -0.78 -16.61 -7.32
CA PRO A 105 -2.22 -16.89 -7.34
C PRO A 105 -2.91 -16.19 -6.15
N ASN A 106 -4.10 -15.64 -6.40
CA ASN A 106 -4.93 -15.01 -5.38
C ASN A 106 -4.23 -13.88 -4.59
N PHE A 107 -3.34 -13.12 -5.24
CA PHE A 107 -2.64 -11.97 -4.65
C PHE A 107 -3.58 -11.03 -3.87
N TYR A 108 -4.68 -10.60 -4.51
CA TYR A 108 -5.65 -9.68 -3.90
C TYR A 108 -6.38 -10.28 -2.70
N ARG A 109 -6.61 -11.60 -2.69
CA ARG A 109 -7.15 -12.29 -1.52
C ARG A 109 -6.20 -12.17 -0.34
N LYS A 110 -4.89 -12.36 -0.56
CA LYS A 110 -3.90 -12.23 0.51
C LYS A 110 -3.81 -10.79 1.01
N LEU A 111 -3.77 -9.82 0.09
CA LEU A 111 -3.76 -8.40 0.42
C LEU A 111 -4.98 -8.00 1.25
N TYR A 112 -6.18 -8.44 0.85
CA TYR A 112 -7.44 -8.20 1.54
C TYR A 112 -7.40 -8.72 2.99
N ASN A 113 -6.88 -9.93 3.19
CA ASN A 113 -6.75 -10.53 4.51
C ASN A 113 -5.67 -9.89 5.39
N MET A 114 -4.68 -9.22 4.80
CA MET A 114 -3.67 -8.46 5.55
C MET A 114 -4.23 -7.15 6.12
N LEU A 115 -5.24 -6.55 5.46
CA LEU A 115 -5.90 -5.33 5.92
C LEU A 115 -6.69 -5.60 7.22
N THR A 116 -6.07 -5.21 8.32
CA THR A 116 -6.55 -5.40 9.70
C THR A 116 -6.28 -4.14 10.51
N ILE A 117 -6.95 -3.96 11.65
CA ILE A 117 -6.74 -2.76 12.50
C ILE A 117 -5.27 -2.60 12.89
N SER A 118 -4.57 -3.71 13.12
CA SER A 118 -3.14 -3.71 13.44
C SER A 118 -2.27 -3.04 12.39
N THR A 119 -2.65 -3.05 11.10
CA THR A 119 -1.83 -2.43 10.04
C THR A 119 -1.70 -0.92 10.22
N PHE A 120 -2.75 -0.25 10.72
CA PHE A 120 -2.71 1.20 11.01
C PHE A 120 -1.80 1.56 12.19
N LEU A 121 -1.55 0.61 13.09
CA LEU A 121 -0.73 0.81 14.29
C LEU A 121 0.73 0.38 14.10
N THR A 122 1.05 -0.34 13.02
CA THR A 122 2.42 -0.79 12.78
C THR A 122 3.37 0.37 12.46
N LYS A 123 4.63 0.25 12.91
CA LYS A 123 5.70 1.21 12.57
C LYS A 123 5.94 1.35 11.06
N TYR A 124 5.70 0.28 10.30
CA TYR A 124 5.93 0.21 8.86
C TYR A 124 4.67 0.47 8.02
N ARG A 125 3.58 0.94 8.65
CA ARG A 125 2.33 1.28 7.95
C ARG A 125 2.56 2.20 6.76
N ALA A 126 3.55 3.09 6.85
CA ALA A 126 3.81 4.05 5.78
C ALA A 126 4.22 3.40 4.47
N LYS A 127 5.19 2.48 4.54
CA LYS A 127 5.61 1.68 3.39
C LYS A 127 4.48 0.78 2.90
N PHE A 128 3.73 0.18 3.82
CA PHE A 128 2.61 -0.72 3.48
C PHE A 128 1.49 -0.01 2.70
N TYR A 129 1.00 1.14 3.17
CA TYR A 129 -0.10 1.82 2.48
C TYR A 129 0.31 2.45 1.16
N ARG A 130 1.57 2.89 1.01
CA ARG A 130 2.12 3.27 -0.31
C ARG A 130 2.05 2.10 -1.29
N LEU A 131 2.47 0.92 -0.85
CA LEU A 131 2.41 -0.31 -1.65
C LEU A 131 0.96 -0.67 -2.02
N VAL A 132 0.03 -0.59 -1.06
CA VAL A 132 -1.40 -0.83 -1.28
C VAL A 132 -1.98 0.14 -2.32
N ASP A 133 -1.59 1.41 -2.29
CA ASP A 133 -2.05 2.37 -3.30
C ASP A 133 -1.52 2.01 -4.70
N THR A 134 -0.25 1.61 -4.81
CA THR A 134 0.33 1.15 -6.08
C THR A 134 -0.44 -0.06 -6.62
N PHE A 135 -0.76 -1.03 -5.76
CA PHE A 135 -1.55 -2.20 -6.16
C PHE A 135 -2.93 -1.82 -6.68
N LEU A 136 -3.69 -1.06 -5.89
CA LEU A 136 -5.06 -0.69 -6.22
C LEU A 136 -5.15 0.38 -7.32
N SER A 137 -4.02 0.93 -7.77
CA SER A 137 -3.94 1.77 -8.98
C SER A 137 -3.85 0.96 -10.27
N THR A 138 -3.63 -0.35 -10.19
CA THR A 138 -3.47 -1.20 -11.38
C THR A 138 -4.81 -1.31 -12.13
N PRO A 139 -4.85 -1.03 -13.45
CA PRO A 139 -6.11 -0.97 -14.21
C PRO A 139 -6.79 -2.34 -14.42
N LEU A 140 -6.09 -3.45 -14.16
CA LEU A 140 -6.54 -4.82 -14.41
C LEU A 140 -7.47 -5.38 -13.32
N ILE A 141 -7.88 -4.57 -12.33
CA ILE A 141 -8.64 -5.05 -11.18
C ILE A 141 -10.15 -5.00 -11.47
N PRO A 142 -10.89 -6.12 -11.31
CA PRO A 142 -12.34 -6.12 -11.45
C PRO A 142 -13.03 -5.22 -10.42
N ALA A 143 -14.13 -4.58 -10.82
CA ALA A 143 -14.87 -3.65 -9.96
C ALA A 143 -15.36 -4.29 -8.64
N TYR A 144 -15.72 -5.58 -8.64
CA TYR A 144 -16.17 -6.28 -7.44
C TYR A 144 -15.06 -6.41 -6.38
N VAL A 145 -13.80 -6.61 -6.80
CA VAL A 145 -12.65 -6.67 -5.89
C VAL A 145 -12.43 -5.30 -5.26
N VAL A 146 -12.45 -4.24 -6.08
CA VAL A 146 -12.29 -2.86 -5.60
C VAL A 146 -13.40 -2.49 -4.62
N ALA A 147 -14.65 -2.86 -4.91
CA ALA A 147 -15.77 -2.65 -4.00
C ALA A 147 -15.56 -3.34 -2.64
N ALA A 148 -15.05 -4.58 -2.64
CA ALA A 148 -14.71 -5.28 -1.41
C ALA A 148 -13.62 -4.55 -0.61
N PHE A 149 -12.57 -4.04 -1.27
CA PHE A 149 -11.55 -3.21 -0.62
C PHE A 149 -12.13 -1.91 -0.05
N ILE A 150 -12.97 -1.19 -0.82
CA ILE A 150 -13.65 0.02 -0.36
C ILE A 150 -14.45 -0.27 0.91
N LYS A 151 -15.25 -1.35 0.90
CA LYS A 151 -16.05 -1.75 2.05
C LYS A 151 -15.21 -2.14 3.26
N ARG A 152 -14.13 -2.89 3.05
CA ARG A 152 -13.17 -3.24 4.09
C ARG A 152 -12.53 -1.99 4.71
N PHE A 153 -12.10 -1.02 3.89
CA PHE A 153 -11.58 0.25 4.38
C PHE A 153 -12.61 1.05 5.16
N ALA A 154 -13.86 1.10 4.69
CA ALA A 154 -14.94 1.81 5.38
C ALA A 154 -15.24 1.18 6.76
N ARG A 155 -15.30 -0.15 6.85
CA ARG A 155 -15.45 -0.87 8.12
C ARG A 155 -14.26 -0.64 9.06
N LEU A 156 -13.04 -0.72 8.52
CA LEU A 156 -11.83 -0.44 9.27
C LEU A 156 -11.77 1.01 9.76
N ALA A 157 -12.30 1.98 9.01
CA ALA A 157 -12.30 3.38 9.39
C ALA A 157 -13.10 3.66 10.68
N ILE A 158 -14.14 2.86 10.96
CA ILE A 158 -14.92 2.97 12.21
C ILE A 158 -14.11 2.49 13.41
N GLN A 159 -13.31 1.44 13.23
CA GLN A 159 -12.52 0.82 14.31
C GLN A 159 -11.14 1.45 14.47
N ALA A 160 -10.66 2.14 13.45
CA ALA A 160 -9.33 2.71 13.39
C ALA A 160 -9.18 3.96 14.28
N PRO A 161 -7.94 4.27 14.70
CA PRO A 161 -7.61 5.58 15.27
C PRO A 161 -7.93 6.72 14.27
N PRO A 162 -8.08 7.99 14.68
CA PRO A 162 -8.55 9.07 13.82
C PRO A 162 -7.61 9.33 12.64
N HIS A 163 -6.30 9.17 12.83
CA HIS A 163 -5.33 9.25 11.74
C HIS A 163 -5.48 8.09 10.74
N GLY A 164 -5.82 6.88 11.23
CA GLY A 164 -6.06 5.70 10.42
C GLY A 164 -7.40 5.77 9.69
N ALA A 165 -8.44 6.32 10.34
CA ALA A 165 -9.72 6.62 9.74
C ALA A 165 -9.56 7.62 8.59
N LEU A 166 -8.82 8.71 8.77
CA LEU A 166 -8.51 9.65 7.69
C LEU A 166 -7.81 8.95 6.51
N LEU A 167 -6.83 8.10 6.78
CA LEU A 167 -6.13 7.33 5.74
C LEU A 167 -7.08 6.37 5.00
N ALA A 168 -7.87 5.58 5.73
CA ALA A 168 -8.84 4.67 5.14
C ALA A 168 -9.87 5.43 4.27
N MET A 169 -10.32 6.59 4.73
CA MET A 169 -11.24 7.45 3.98
C MET A 169 -10.59 8.04 2.72
N THR A 170 -9.29 8.37 2.75
CA THR A 170 -8.57 8.77 1.52
C THR A 170 -8.50 7.63 0.51
N PHE A 171 -8.30 6.39 0.95
CA PHE A 171 -8.39 5.22 0.07
C PHE A 171 -9.78 5.07 -0.51
N VAL A 172 -10.84 5.12 0.31
CA VAL A 172 -12.23 5.04 -0.17
C VAL A 172 -12.50 6.11 -1.24
N PHE A 173 -12.10 7.36 -1.00
CA PHE A 173 -12.28 8.46 -1.94
C PHE A 173 -11.53 8.22 -3.27
N ASN A 174 -10.24 7.87 -3.19
CA ASN A 174 -9.41 7.66 -4.37
C ASN A 174 -9.88 6.45 -5.19
N LEU A 175 -10.29 5.35 -4.53
CA LEU A 175 -10.78 4.15 -5.21
C LEU A 175 -12.12 4.39 -5.93
N VAL A 176 -13.07 5.08 -5.29
CA VAL A 176 -14.34 5.46 -5.93
C VAL A 176 -14.11 6.38 -7.14
N ARG A 177 -13.15 7.31 -7.05
CA ARG A 177 -12.77 8.20 -8.17
C ARG A 177 -12.10 7.46 -9.32
N ARG A 178 -11.27 6.45 -9.02
CA ARG A 178 -10.58 5.62 -10.03
C ARG A 178 -11.57 4.68 -10.73
N HIS A 179 -12.51 4.10 -9.99
CA HIS A 179 -13.48 3.12 -10.49
C HIS A 179 -14.94 3.63 -10.38
N PRO A 180 -15.50 4.24 -11.45
CA PRO A 180 -16.85 4.81 -11.41
C PRO A 180 -17.95 3.77 -11.15
N SER A 181 -17.71 2.49 -11.49
CA SER A 181 -18.62 1.39 -11.17
C SER A 181 -18.88 1.22 -9.67
N CYS A 182 -18.00 1.75 -8.80
CA CYS A 182 -18.16 1.70 -7.35
C CYS A 182 -18.95 2.90 -6.78
N VAL A 183 -19.35 3.88 -7.61
CA VAL A 183 -20.17 5.02 -7.17
C VAL A 183 -21.54 4.56 -6.67
N ILE A 184 -22.04 3.43 -7.17
CA ILE A 184 -23.26 2.76 -6.69
C ILE A 184 -23.23 2.44 -5.19
N LEU A 185 -22.05 2.36 -4.57
CA LEU A 185 -21.93 2.14 -3.13
C LEU A 185 -22.30 3.37 -2.31
N LEU A 186 -22.19 4.57 -2.91
CA LEU A 186 -22.57 5.85 -2.29
C LEU A 186 -24.04 6.18 -2.56
N GLU A 187 -24.51 5.85 -3.76
CA GLU A 187 -25.91 6.00 -4.19
C GLU A 187 -26.69 4.76 -3.73
N GLY A 188 -27.20 4.78 -2.49
CA GLY A 188 -27.95 3.67 -1.93
C GLY A 188 -29.13 3.26 -2.84
N LYS A 189 -29.38 1.95 -2.95
CA LYS A 189 -30.60 1.43 -3.61
C LYS A 189 -31.84 2.02 -2.94
N ASP A 190 -32.88 2.27 -3.72
CA ASP A 190 -34.14 2.83 -3.25
C ASP A 190 -34.61 2.10 -1.99
N ALA A 191 -34.89 2.87 -0.93
CA ALA A 191 -35.23 2.38 0.42
C ALA A 191 -36.58 1.65 0.49
N SER A 192 -37.11 1.19 -0.64
CA SER A 192 -38.39 0.50 -0.76
C SER A 192 -38.37 -0.87 -0.08
N ASP A 193 -37.21 -1.54 -0.02
CA ASP A 193 -37.08 -2.87 0.60
C ASP A 193 -35.99 -2.86 1.68
N PRO A 194 -36.34 -3.10 2.97
CA PRO A 194 -35.36 -3.30 4.03
C PRO A 194 -34.71 -4.68 3.89
N HIS A 195 -33.80 -4.82 2.93
CA HIS A 195 -33.00 -6.03 2.78
C HIS A 195 -31.78 -5.96 3.71
N PRO A 196 -31.41 -7.05 4.40
CA PRO A 196 -30.16 -7.11 5.17
C PRO A 196 -28.95 -6.82 4.27
N ASP A 197 -27.93 -6.14 4.80
CA ASP A 197 -26.68 -5.87 4.09
C ASP A 197 -26.05 -7.18 3.61
N PRO A 198 -25.89 -7.40 2.29
CA PRO A 198 -25.35 -8.66 1.75
C PRO A 198 -23.84 -8.79 1.97
N TYR A 199 -23.15 -7.74 2.44
CA TYR A 199 -21.70 -7.77 2.63
C TYR A 199 -21.26 -8.60 3.83
N ASP A 200 -20.42 -9.61 3.60
CA ASP A 200 -19.77 -10.39 4.65
C ASP A 200 -18.34 -9.86 4.95
N ALA A 201 -18.14 -9.37 6.17
CA ALA A 201 -16.85 -8.87 6.65
C ALA A 201 -15.86 -9.97 7.04
N ALA A 202 -16.35 -11.18 7.36
CA ALA A 202 -15.54 -12.32 7.75
C ALA A 202 -15.00 -13.12 6.55
N GLU A 203 -15.66 -12.99 5.40
CA GLU A 203 -15.23 -13.61 4.15
C GLU A 203 -13.81 -13.17 3.78
N GLN A 204 -12.99 -14.13 3.38
CA GLN A 204 -11.57 -13.91 3.07
C GLN A 204 -11.35 -13.58 1.60
N ASP A 205 -12.26 -14.03 0.73
CA ASP A 205 -12.20 -13.82 -0.70
C ASP A 205 -12.96 -12.53 -1.10
N PRO A 206 -12.28 -11.50 -1.61
CA PRO A 206 -12.95 -10.26 -2.04
C PRO A 206 -13.98 -10.49 -3.14
N ALA A 207 -13.87 -11.58 -3.93
CA ALA A 207 -14.84 -11.92 -4.94
C ALA A 207 -16.19 -12.39 -4.37
N LYS A 208 -16.18 -12.97 -3.17
CA LYS A 208 -17.36 -13.57 -2.53
C LYS A 208 -18.00 -12.69 -1.46
N ALA A 209 -17.36 -11.58 -1.10
CA ALA A 209 -17.83 -10.68 -0.06
C ALA A 209 -19.10 -9.88 -0.43
N CYS A 210 -19.63 -10.02 -1.66
CA CYS A 210 -20.85 -9.34 -2.16
C CYS A 210 -20.90 -7.82 -1.93
N ALA A 211 -19.73 -7.16 -1.95
CA ALA A 211 -19.63 -5.74 -1.61
C ALA A 211 -20.36 -4.80 -2.59
N LEU A 212 -20.45 -5.13 -3.89
CA LEU A 212 -21.14 -4.28 -4.88
C LEU A 212 -22.64 -4.11 -4.62
N GLU A 213 -23.26 -5.09 -3.95
CA GLU A 213 -24.70 -5.07 -3.67
C GLU A 213 -25.04 -4.34 -2.36
N SER A 214 -24.01 -4.01 -1.57
CA SER A 214 -24.09 -3.24 -0.33
C SER A 214 -23.98 -1.73 -0.57
N SER A 215 -24.20 -0.92 0.46
CA SER A 215 -24.01 0.54 0.40
C SER A 215 -23.18 1.06 1.58
N LEU A 216 -22.54 2.22 1.51
CA LEU A 216 -21.54 2.67 2.49
C LEU A 216 -22.13 3.39 3.72
N TRP A 217 -22.95 2.70 4.52
CA TRP A 217 -23.51 3.26 5.76
C TRP A 217 -22.45 3.68 6.78
N GLU A 218 -21.25 3.10 6.71
CA GLU A 218 -20.12 3.46 7.57
C GLU A 218 -19.77 4.95 7.46
N LEU A 219 -19.94 5.54 6.28
CA LEU A 219 -19.71 6.97 6.07
C LEU A 219 -20.67 7.83 6.89
N GLU A 220 -21.95 7.45 6.97
CA GLU A 220 -22.91 8.21 7.78
C GLU A 220 -22.61 8.05 9.28
N THR A 221 -22.10 6.90 9.72
CA THR A 221 -21.64 6.74 11.12
C THR A 221 -20.42 7.61 11.45
N LEU A 222 -19.49 7.78 10.50
CA LEU A 222 -18.30 8.62 10.67
C LEU A 222 -18.62 10.11 10.66
N LYS A 223 -19.82 10.51 10.23
CA LYS A 223 -20.28 11.91 10.32
C LYS A 223 -20.36 12.42 11.75
N SER A 224 -20.69 11.54 12.70
CA SER A 224 -20.72 11.83 14.14
C SER A 224 -19.40 11.51 14.85
N HIS A 225 -18.30 11.32 14.12
CA HIS A 225 -17.00 11.01 14.71
C HIS A 225 -16.48 12.16 15.59
N TYR A 226 -15.80 11.87 16.71
CA TYR A 226 -15.34 12.89 17.67
C TYR A 226 -14.31 13.88 17.08
N HIS A 227 -13.45 13.41 16.17
CA HIS A 227 -12.46 14.25 15.50
C HIS A 227 -13.09 15.01 14.32
N HIS A 228 -13.05 16.35 14.37
CA HIS A 228 -13.69 17.23 13.37
C HIS A 228 -13.12 17.07 11.96
N GLU A 229 -11.85 16.72 11.80
CA GLU A 229 -11.27 16.53 10.47
C GLU A 229 -11.88 15.31 9.76
N VAL A 230 -12.19 14.24 10.51
CA VAL A 230 -12.88 13.06 9.96
C VAL A 230 -14.28 13.46 9.50
N GLN A 231 -15.02 14.20 10.33
CA GLN A 231 -16.35 14.71 9.97
C GLN A 231 -16.32 15.56 8.70
N ARG A 232 -15.37 16.50 8.60
CA ARG A 232 -15.19 17.35 7.41
C ARG A 232 -14.86 16.54 6.17
N PHE A 233 -14.07 15.47 6.31
CA PHE A 233 -13.72 14.59 5.20
C PHE A 233 -14.95 13.81 4.71
N VAL A 234 -15.79 13.31 5.62
CA VAL A 234 -17.06 12.65 5.27
C VAL A 234 -17.98 13.55 4.45
N LEU A 235 -18.02 14.86 4.74
CA LEU A 235 -18.83 15.81 3.96
C LEU A 235 -18.38 15.93 2.49
N VAL A 236 -17.13 15.60 2.17
CA VAL A 236 -16.64 15.57 0.78
C VAL A 236 -17.36 14.49 -0.02
N PHE A 237 -17.76 13.38 0.63
CA PHE A 237 -18.49 12.29 -0.01
C PHE A 237 -19.95 12.60 -0.31
N LYS A 238 -20.51 13.70 0.21
CA LYS A 238 -21.88 14.12 -0.14
C LYS A 238 -21.95 14.92 -1.44
N ARG A 239 -20.80 15.21 -2.05
CA ARG A 239 -20.74 15.95 -3.32
C ARG A 239 -20.88 14.97 -4.48
N ASP A 240 -21.45 15.43 -5.58
CA ASP A 240 -21.65 14.60 -6.79
C ASP A 240 -20.31 14.10 -7.36
N PHE A 241 -20.05 12.80 -7.29
CA PHE A 241 -18.86 12.16 -7.88
C PHE A 241 -18.90 12.04 -9.40
N THR A 242 -20.06 12.30 -10.03
CA THR A 242 -20.27 12.22 -11.48
C THR A 242 -19.44 13.23 -12.27
N LYS A 243 -19.02 14.35 -11.64
CA LYS A 243 -18.24 15.42 -12.27
C LYS A 243 -16.74 15.25 -12.02
N ARG A 244 -16.11 14.26 -12.67
CA ARG A 244 -14.70 13.84 -12.49
C ARG A 244 -13.68 15.00 -12.58
N ASN A 245 -13.89 15.94 -13.50
CA ASN A 245 -12.96 17.06 -13.74
C ASN A 245 -12.87 18.07 -12.58
N LYS A 246 -13.81 18.01 -11.61
CA LYS A 246 -13.81 18.91 -10.45
C LYS A 246 -13.02 18.37 -9.26
N PHE A 247 -12.69 17.08 -9.24
CA PHE A 247 -12.02 16.46 -8.10
C PHE A 247 -10.60 16.07 -8.46
N THR A 248 -9.64 16.62 -7.73
CA THR A 248 -8.25 16.16 -7.74
C THR A 248 -8.11 14.94 -6.81
N GLU A 249 -7.20 14.04 -7.18
CA GLU A 249 -6.84 12.92 -6.32
C GLU A 249 -6.23 13.44 -5.03
N ILE A 250 -6.59 12.82 -3.90
CA ILE A 250 -6.03 13.23 -2.61
C ILE A 250 -4.71 12.49 -2.45
N ASP A 251 -3.64 13.27 -2.34
CA ASP A 251 -2.32 12.75 -2.07
C ASP A 251 -2.27 12.02 -0.72
N ILE A 252 -1.94 10.73 -0.78
CA ILE A 252 -1.96 9.80 0.34
C ILE A 252 -0.73 10.02 1.25
N GLU A 253 0.39 10.51 0.71
CA GLU A 253 1.63 10.84 1.44
C GLU A 253 1.34 11.69 2.68
N LYS A 254 0.43 12.67 2.53
CA LYS A 254 0.04 13.62 3.58
C LYS A 254 -0.63 12.98 4.79
N PHE A 255 -1.21 11.79 4.63
CA PHE A 255 -1.98 11.10 5.68
C PHE A 255 -1.24 9.89 6.22
N VAL A 256 -0.41 9.26 5.38
CA VAL A 256 0.34 8.04 5.70
C VAL A 256 1.31 8.21 6.87
N ALA A 257 2.00 9.35 6.94
CA ALA A 257 2.99 9.62 7.99
C ALA A 257 2.34 9.96 9.35
N ARG A 258 1.07 10.40 9.36
CA ARG A 258 0.44 11.05 10.52
C ARG A 258 0.31 10.16 11.72
N SER A 259 1.01 10.48 12.80
CA SER A 259 0.84 9.84 14.09
C SER A 259 -0.19 10.58 14.94
N TYR A 260 -0.60 9.97 16.06
CA TYR A 260 -1.42 10.68 17.06
C TYR A 260 -0.73 11.94 17.59
N ASP A 261 0.57 11.84 17.84
CA ASP A 261 1.38 12.94 18.37
C ASP A 261 1.42 14.11 17.39
N GLU A 262 1.54 13.84 16.09
CA GLU A 262 1.46 14.87 15.05
C GLU A 262 0.06 15.47 14.95
N THR A 263 -0.99 14.65 15.03
CA THR A 263 -2.37 15.19 15.04
C THR A 263 -2.60 16.11 16.23
N PHE A 264 -2.12 15.73 17.42
CA PHE A 264 -2.25 16.52 18.65
C PHE A 264 -1.44 17.82 18.59
N SER A 265 -0.17 17.73 18.21
CA SER A 265 0.71 18.90 18.03
C SER A 265 0.15 19.88 17.01
N ARG A 266 -0.47 19.37 15.94
CA ARG A 266 -1.13 20.21 14.94
C ARG A 266 -2.40 20.89 15.47
N GLU A 267 -3.19 20.23 16.32
CA GLU A 267 -4.32 20.91 16.96
C GLU A 267 -3.85 22.03 17.89
N ASN A 268 -2.76 21.81 18.64
CA ASN A 268 -2.21 22.83 19.55
C ASN A 268 -1.63 24.05 18.83
N THR A 269 -1.15 23.88 17.61
CA THR A 269 -0.59 24.97 16.80
C THR A 269 -1.64 25.73 16.00
N LYS A 270 -2.87 25.21 15.86
CA LYS A 270 -3.94 25.92 15.16
C LYS A 270 -4.31 27.17 15.94
N ARG A 271 -4.35 28.30 15.22
CA ARG A 271 -4.89 29.55 15.77
C ARG A 271 -6.36 29.30 16.15
N LEU A 272 -6.62 29.22 17.44
CA LEU A 272 -7.97 29.11 17.96
C LEU A 272 -8.74 30.36 17.55
N LYS A 273 -9.82 30.18 16.80
CA LYS A 273 -10.87 31.20 16.73
C LYS A 273 -11.62 31.11 18.05
N LEU A 274 -11.64 32.20 18.82
CA LEU A 274 -12.46 32.34 20.01
C LEU A 274 -13.94 32.20 19.58
N CYS A 275 -14.45 30.98 19.60
CA CYS A 275 -15.88 30.74 19.50
C CYS A 275 -16.41 30.80 20.92
N GLY A 276 -17.20 31.83 21.24
CA GLY A 276 -17.86 31.95 22.53
C GLY A 276 -18.72 30.71 22.78
N VAL A 277 -18.27 29.86 23.69
CA VAL A 277 -19.02 28.68 24.11
C VAL A 277 -20.17 29.17 24.97
N ARG A 278 -21.40 29.10 24.45
CA ARG A 278 -22.60 29.34 25.26
C ARG A 278 -22.85 28.06 26.07
N LEU A 279 -22.41 28.04 27.32
CA LEU A 279 -22.74 26.96 28.25
C LEU A 279 -24.26 26.93 28.44
N PRO A 280 -24.92 25.75 28.32
CA PRO A 280 -26.35 25.64 28.62
C PRO A 280 -26.54 25.85 30.13
N GLY A 281 -27.09 27.00 30.51
CA GLY A 281 -27.40 27.34 31.91
C GLY A 281 -26.96 28.72 32.39
N LYS A 282 -26.23 29.52 31.59
CA LYS A 282 -25.97 30.93 31.91
C LYS A 282 -26.29 31.82 30.71
N GLU A 283 -27.51 32.33 30.68
CA GLU A 283 -27.82 33.49 29.85
C GLU A 283 -26.91 34.64 30.26
N GLY A 284 -26.07 35.10 29.34
CA GLY A 284 -25.54 36.48 29.40
C GLY A 284 -24.13 36.71 29.96
N GLN A 285 -23.25 35.72 30.09
CA GLN A 285 -21.83 36.02 30.32
C GLN A 285 -20.92 35.42 29.24
N LYS A 286 -20.41 36.30 28.37
CA LYS A 286 -19.22 36.04 27.57
C LYS A 286 -18.03 36.02 28.53
N LEU A 287 -17.49 34.84 28.80
CA LEU A 287 -16.15 34.72 29.37
C LEU A 287 -15.15 34.63 28.21
N PHE A 288 -14.10 35.44 28.34
CA PHE A 288 -13.12 35.83 27.34
C PHE A 288 -12.32 34.68 26.76
#